data_AF-A0A015UR55-F1
#
_entry.id   AF-A0A015UR55-F1
#
_cell.length_a   1.000
_cell.length_b   1.000
_cell.length_c   1.000
_cell.angle_alpha   90.00
_cell.angle_beta   90.00
_cell.angle_gamma   90.00
#
_symmetry.space_group_name_H-M   'P 1'
#
loop_
_entity.id
_entity.type
_entity.pdbx_description
1 polymer ?
#
loop_
_entity_poly.entity_id
_entity_poly.type
_entity_poly.pdbx_seq_one_letter_code
_entity_poly.pdbx_strand_id
1 'polypeptide(L)'
;MTKAKKLIEVAMPIKEISAESVRDKSIRHGHISTLHLWWARRPLPVCRAVIFASLVPDPLDEQCPQAFKDAIQGLLGNDPLYAPYPDIPYTAIYDPMPDNLRNRLLMFIGKFSPVCQANMLKGKSTASKEQLSEGCLIKWESKNDKAVLAKARKLIWTAYNAEQNPDASFITLSQSFDVAYQAIEEAESNLYSCIDRHLETATIKEKETALQTAIDSFQSQMPSVFDPFAGGGAIPLEAARLGCRSYGNDINPVAHIIEKGSVEFPQKYGKPIRYTEDEFCRIYGKEGVDLLIAKGISICNGIIDIPNRLSFDVEYYAKQLLAMTEKEVGYLYPADENGNKPIAYYWARTATCSNPSCKAEVPLLKQFYLANTSTKKVYLNPVINGTDIQFEIKEGTCPIKEGWNNRGNMTCPCCGSITAVDQVKLQFKAKTSKEALLAIISETNSGKLYSSPTKNEYQEPPAENIDKPTDRMAVENNRNFNTPGWGIEIYGDMFSNRQLYMLQAFIKNLSFLKKGIESTLYTQALYTYLAIWINRISVVNTSLGRWIDARETIATPFNRQAIAMVFDYPESNPFCTSSGSASNQLEWI
;
A
#
# COMPACT_ATOMS: atom_id res chain seq x y z
N MET A 1 29.66 -29.52 -20.32
CA MET A 1 29.97 -29.49 -18.88
C MET A 1 28.67 -29.32 -18.14
N THR A 2 28.38 -30.17 -17.16
CA THR A 2 27.30 -29.93 -16.22
C THR A 2 27.60 -28.62 -15.47
N LYS A 3 26.56 -27.91 -15.03
CA LYS A 3 26.71 -26.74 -14.15
C LYS A 3 26.49 -27.19 -12.71
N ALA A 4 27.12 -26.50 -11.75
CA ALA A 4 26.78 -26.67 -10.35
C ALA A 4 25.28 -26.43 -10.13
N LYS A 5 24.65 -27.28 -9.33
CA LYS A 5 23.27 -27.06 -8.89
C LYS A 5 23.15 -25.70 -8.21
N LYS A 6 22.05 -24.99 -8.44
CA LYS A 6 21.71 -23.76 -7.72
C LYS A 6 21.19 -24.13 -6.34
N LEU A 7 21.40 -23.24 -5.37
CA LEU A 7 20.98 -23.49 -3.98
C LEU A 7 19.49 -23.82 -3.88
N ILE A 8 18.64 -23.12 -4.65
CA ILE A 8 17.19 -23.33 -4.69
C ILE A 8 16.79 -24.75 -5.08
N GLU A 9 17.62 -25.48 -5.83
CA GLU A 9 17.36 -26.86 -6.26
C GLU A 9 17.62 -27.88 -5.14
N VAL A 10 18.33 -27.48 -4.08
CA VAL A 10 18.86 -28.40 -3.07
C VAL A 10 18.37 -28.08 -1.66
N ALA A 11 18.34 -26.80 -1.26
CA ALA A 11 17.96 -26.42 0.11
C ALA A 11 17.43 -24.98 0.22
N MET A 12 16.45 -24.78 1.12
CA MET A 12 15.87 -23.47 1.45
C MET A 12 15.43 -23.43 2.93
N PRO A 13 15.61 -22.31 3.66
CA PRO A 13 15.10 -22.16 5.03
C PRO A 13 13.59 -21.82 5.02
N ILE A 14 12.77 -22.80 4.64
CA ILE A 14 11.33 -22.60 4.36
C ILE A 14 10.57 -22.10 5.59
N LYS A 15 10.91 -22.57 6.80
CA LYS A 15 10.21 -22.19 8.03
C LYS A 15 10.44 -20.72 8.38
N GLU A 16 11.67 -20.26 8.24
CA GLU A 16 12.10 -18.88 8.47
C GLU A 16 11.51 -17.94 7.42
N ILE A 17 11.53 -18.35 6.14
CA ILE A 17 10.88 -17.61 5.04
C ILE A 17 9.37 -17.48 5.28
N SER A 18 8.72 -18.55 5.72
CA SER A 18 7.29 -18.54 6.00
C SER A 18 6.95 -17.61 7.17
N ALA A 19 7.73 -17.64 8.25
CA ALA A 19 7.57 -16.78 9.40
C ALA A 19 7.65 -15.29 9.02
N GLU A 20 8.70 -14.89 8.30
CA GLU A 20 8.88 -13.50 7.89
C GLU A 20 7.85 -13.07 6.82
N SER A 21 7.42 -13.99 5.95
CA SER A 21 6.35 -13.71 4.97
C SER A 21 4.98 -13.48 5.62
N VAL A 22 4.70 -14.12 6.77
CA VAL A 22 3.50 -13.83 7.56
C VAL A 22 3.60 -12.44 8.19
N ARG A 23 4.77 -12.07 8.73
CA ARG A 23 5.04 -10.73 9.25
C ARG A 23 4.83 -9.64 8.18
N ASP A 24 5.34 -9.85 6.96
CA ASP A 24 5.22 -8.93 5.83
C ASP A 24 3.76 -8.48 5.56
N LYS A 25 2.80 -9.41 5.67
CA LYS A 25 1.37 -9.13 5.47
C LYS A 25 0.78 -8.14 6.47
N SER A 26 1.40 -8.01 7.65
CA SER A 26 0.96 -7.10 8.71
C SER A 26 1.55 -5.69 8.58
N ILE A 27 2.60 -5.52 7.76
CA ILE A 27 3.24 -4.22 7.55
C ILE A 27 2.37 -3.34 6.66
N ARG A 28 2.14 -2.11 7.14
CA ARG A 28 1.23 -1.12 6.55
C ARG A 28 1.91 0.14 6.04
N HIS A 29 3.08 0.51 6.56
CA HIS A 29 3.78 1.73 6.15
C HIS A 29 5.12 1.39 5.48
N GLY A 30 5.47 2.13 4.43
CA GLY A 30 6.73 1.94 3.70
C GLY A 30 6.87 0.58 3.01
N HIS A 31 5.76 0.00 2.56
CA HIS A 31 5.70 -1.29 1.87
C HIS A 31 5.05 -1.12 0.49
N ILE A 32 5.64 -1.66 -0.58
CA ILE A 32 5.18 -1.41 -1.97
C ILE A 32 3.70 -1.73 -2.23
N SER A 33 3.13 -2.70 -1.52
CA SER A 33 1.73 -3.07 -1.63
C SER A 33 0.75 -2.01 -1.10
N THR A 34 1.25 -0.97 -0.44
CA THR A 34 0.41 0.07 0.14
C THR A 34 0.16 1.19 -0.85
N LEU A 35 0.99 1.33 -1.88
CA LEU A 35 0.82 2.28 -2.97
C LEU A 35 -0.56 2.12 -3.61
N HIS A 36 -0.94 0.89 -3.97
CA HIS A 36 -2.24 0.57 -4.56
C HIS A 36 -2.73 -0.82 -4.11
N LEU A 37 -4.04 -0.98 -3.99
CA LEU A 37 -4.67 -2.27 -3.70
C LEU A 37 -4.63 -3.17 -4.94
N TRP A 38 -3.64 -4.07 -5.01
CA TRP A 38 -3.51 -5.08 -6.08
C TRP A 38 -3.56 -6.50 -5.52
N TRP A 39 -4.25 -7.37 -6.26
CA TRP A 39 -4.76 -8.69 -5.86
C TRP A 39 -3.67 -9.79 -5.88
N ALA A 40 -2.55 -9.55 -6.55
CA ALA A 40 -1.46 -10.51 -6.78
C ALA A 40 -0.19 -10.16 -5.99
N ARG A 41 -0.32 -9.93 -4.67
CA ARG A 41 0.82 -9.56 -3.81
C ARG A 41 1.71 -10.78 -3.51
N ARG A 42 3.00 -10.68 -3.83
CA ARG A 42 4.04 -11.62 -3.39
C ARG A 42 4.81 -11.02 -2.20
N PRO A 43 5.00 -11.73 -1.08
CA PRO A 43 5.78 -11.20 0.05
C PRO A 43 7.23 -10.92 -0.36
N LEU A 44 7.77 -9.79 0.09
CA LEU A 44 9.16 -9.42 -0.23
C LEU A 44 10.22 -10.39 0.33
N PRO A 45 10.08 -10.94 1.56
CA PRO A 45 11.04 -11.89 2.10
C PRO A 45 11.23 -13.14 1.23
N VAL A 46 10.12 -13.73 0.73
CA VAL A 46 10.20 -14.90 -0.15
C VAL A 46 10.79 -14.55 -1.52
N CYS A 47 10.44 -13.39 -2.09
CA CYS A 47 11.01 -12.95 -3.37
C CYS A 47 12.53 -12.80 -3.24
N ARG A 48 13.01 -12.14 -2.20
CA ARG A 48 14.45 -11.97 -1.94
C ARG A 48 15.17 -13.31 -1.76
N ALA A 49 14.59 -14.23 -0.99
CA ALA A 49 15.16 -15.55 -0.74
C ALA A 49 15.28 -16.36 -2.04
N VAL A 50 14.20 -16.42 -2.82
CA VAL A 50 14.11 -17.19 -4.07
C VAL A 50 15.07 -16.62 -5.11
N ILE A 51 15.12 -15.30 -5.28
CA ILE A 51 16.07 -14.67 -6.21
C ILE A 51 17.50 -15.00 -5.79
N PHE A 52 17.88 -14.74 -4.53
CA PHE A 52 19.22 -15.02 -4.05
C PHE A 52 19.62 -16.49 -4.26
N ALA A 53 18.79 -17.43 -3.84
CA ALA A 53 19.05 -18.87 -3.95
C ALA A 53 19.06 -19.38 -5.41
N SER A 54 18.42 -18.67 -6.34
CA SER A 54 18.47 -19.00 -7.77
C SER A 54 19.77 -18.51 -8.43
N LEU A 55 20.42 -17.50 -7.85
CA LEU A 55 21.61 -16.86 -8.43
C LEU A 55 22.92 -17.45 -7.92
N VAL A 56 22.91 -18.14 -6.78
CA VAL A 56 24.11 -18.74 -6.18
C VAL A 56 24.12 -20.28 -6.33
N PRO A 57 25.29 -20.90 -6.57
CA PRO A 57 25.40 -22.35 -6.57
C PRO A 57 25.27 -22.92 -5.15
N ASP A 58 24.93 -24.20 -5.07
CA ASP A 58 25.04 -24.97 -3.83
C ASP A 58 26.53 -25.22 -3.50
N PRO A 59 27.05 -24.78 -2.34
CA PRO A 59 28.48 -24.86 -2.04
C PRO A 59 28.99 -26.28 -1.77
N LEU A 60 28.10 -27.27 -1.64
CA LEU A 60 28.47 -28.68 -1.50
C LEU A 60 28.37 -29.46 -2.81
N ASP A 61 27.93 -28.83 -3.90
CA ASP A 61 27.99 -29.43 -5.22
C ASP A 61 29.45 -29.56 -5.66
N GLU A 62 29.78 -30.69 -6.29
CA GLU A 62 31.14 -31.00 -6.75
C GLU A 62 31.64 -29.96 -7.76
N GLN A 63 30.72 -29.36 -8.53
CA GLN A 63 31.05 -28.39 -9.58
C GLN A 63 30.98 -26.94 -9.08
N CYS A 64 30.71 -26.72 -7.79
CA CYS A 64 30.69 -25.38 -7.24
C CYS A 64 32.10 -24.74 -7.31
N PRO A 65 32.24 -23.53 -7.90
CA PRO A 65 33.52 -22.84 -7.99
C PRO A 65 34.18 -22.65 -6.61
N GLN A 66 35.51 -22.86 -6.55
CA GLN A 66 36.26 -22.75 -5.30
C GLN A 66 36.18 -21.33 -4.72
N ALA A 67 36.28 -20.30 -5.57
CA ALA A 67 36.14 -18.90 -5.14
C ALA A 67 34.81 -18.61 -4.43
N PHE A 68 33.71 -19.27 -4.82
CA PHE A 68 32.43 -19.09 -4.13
C PHE A 68 32.43 -19.78 -2.76
N LYS A 69 33.05 -20.96 -2.63
CA LYS A 69 33.24 -21.63 -1.34
C LYS A 69 34.08 -20.76 -0.39
N ASP A 70 35.16 -20.18 -0.90
CA ASP A 70 36.04 -19.26 -0.16
C ASP A 70 35.30 -17.99 0.26
N ALA A 71 34.41 -17.47 -0.58
CA ALA A 71 33.57 -16.32 -0.25
C ALA A 71 32.62 -16.60 0.92
N ILE A 72 31.97 -17.77 0.95
CA ILE A 72 31.12 -18.16 2.08
C ILE A 72 31.96 -18.31 3.34
N GLN A 73 33.13 -18.96 3.24
CA GLN A 73 34.03 -19.13 4.38
C GLN A 73 34.49 -17.77 4.94
N GLY A 74 34.88 -16.83 4.08
CA GLY A 74 35.37 -15.51 4.47
C GLY A 74 34.28 -14.58 5.00
N LEU A 75 33.07 -14.64 4.44
CA LEU A 75 31.97 -13.72 4.81
C LEU A 75 31.07 -14.25 5.92
N LEU A 76 30.91 -15.57 6.03
CA LEU A 76 29.91 -16.23 6.89
C LEU A 76 30.50 -17.31 7.82
N GLY A 77 31.60 -17.95 7.42
CA GLY A 77 32.11 -19.18 8.07
C GLY A 77 32.48 -19.03 9.54
N ASN A 78 33.07 -17.89 9.92
CA ASN A 78 33.50 -17.63 11.30
C ASN A 78 32.51 -16.77 12.11
N ASP A 79 31.42 -16.33 11.49
CA ASP A 79 30.44 -15.46 12.14
C ASP A 79 29.47 -16.32 12.98
N PRO A 80 29.43 -16.17 14.32
CA PRO A 80 28.53 -16.94 15.18
C PRO A 80 27.05 -16.73 14.85
N LEU A 81 26.70 -15.59 14.23
CA LEU A 81 25.35 -15.32 13.77
C LEU A 81 24.87 -16.40 12.80
N TYR A 82 25.72 -16.82 11.88
CA TYR A 82 25.38 -17.77 10.82
C TYR A 82 25.73 -19.22 11.17
N ALA A 83 26.22 -19.49 12.39
CA ALA A 83 26.40 -20.87 12.86
C ALA A 83 25.07 -21.64 12.77
N PRO A 84 25.06 -22.88 12.25
CA PRO A 84 23.84 -23.67 12.19
C PRO A 84 23.22 -23.96 13.56
N TYR A 85 21.99 -24.46 13.55
CA TYR A 85 21.31 -24.80 14.79
C TYR A 85 22.02 -25.96 15.51
N PRO A 86 22.39 -25.81 16.80
CA PRO A 86 22.89 -26.93 17.58
C PRO A 86 21.81 -28.01 17.79
N ASP A 87 20.54 -27.59 17.73
CA ASP A 87 19.35 -28.42 17.70
C ASP A 87 18.26 -27.65 16.92
N ILE A 88 17.67 -28.26 15.89
CA ILE A 88 16.68 -27.58 15.05
C ILE A 88 15.40 -27.32 15.87
N PRO A 89 15.02 -26.05 16.09
CA PRO A 89 14.06 -25.67 17.14
C PRO A 89 12.60 -26.08 16.86
N TYR A 90 12.31 -26.58 15.66
CA TYR A 90 10.97 -26.96 15.20
C TYR A 90 10.85 -28.46 14.90
N THR A 91 11.84 -29.26 15.28
CA THR A 91 11.80 -30.73 15.21
C THR A 91 11.44 -31.32 16.57
N ALA A 92 10.79 -32.48 16.57
CA ALA A 92 10.32 -33.13 17.81
C ALA A 92 11.40 -33.98 18.50
N ILE A 93 12.49 -34.26 17.80
CA ILE A 93 13.64 -35.03 18.28
C ILE A 93 14.87 -34.12 18.21
N TYR A 94 15.90 -34.41 19.00
CA TYR A 94 17.18 -33.73 18.86
C TYR A 94 17.72 -33.93 17.43
N ASP A 95 17.83 -32.84 16.68
CA ASP A 95 18.21 -32.85 15.26
C ASP A 95 19.26 -31.76 15.01
N PRO A 96 20.55 -32.06 15.23
CA PRO A 96 21.63 -31.09 15.07
C PRO A 96 21.88 -30.80 13.59
N MET A 97 21.97 -29.52 13.23
CA MET A 97 22.29 -29.13 11.86
C MET A 97 23.81 -29.12 11.65
N PRO A 98 24.36 -29.90 10.69
CA PRO A 98 25.81 -29.96 10.48
C PRO A 98 26.41 -28.60 10.13
N ASP A 99 27.59 -28.30 10.66
CA ASP A 99 28.30 -27.06 10.36
C ASP A 99 29.09 -27.17 9.04
N ASN A 100 28.44 -26.78 7.94
CA ASN A 100 29.01 -26.76 6.60
C ASN A 100 28.62 -25.48 5.86
N LEU A 101 29.27 -25.22 4.72
CA LEU A 101 29.06 -24.01 3.93
C LEU A 101 27.60 -23.82 3.49
N ARG A 102 26.88 -24.90 3.14
CA ARG A 102 25.46 -24.82 2.76
C ARG A 102 24.63 -24.32 3.92
N ASN A 103 24.78 -24.92 5.11
CA ASN A 103 23.98 -24.56 6.27
C ASN A 103 24.32 -23.15 6.79
N ARG A 104 25.59 -22.74 6.74
CA ARG A 104 26.01 -21.34 6.99
C ARG A 104 25.31 -20.36 6.04
N LEU A 105 25.22 -20.70 4.76
CA LEU A 105 24.52 -19.91 3.75
C LEU A 105 23.00 -19.87 3.98
N LEU A 106 22.38 -20.97 4.41
CA LEU A 106 20.96 -21.00 4.79
C LEU A 106 20.69 -20.09 6.00
N MET A 107 21.57 -20.09 7.01
CA MET A 107 21.45 -19.21 8.18
C MET A 107 21.63 -17.73 7.82
N PHE A 108 22.42 -17.42 6.79
CA PHE A 108 22.49 -16.07 6.24
C PHE A 108 21.17 -15.66 5.56
N ILE A 109 20.52 -16.56 4.82
CA ILE A 109 19.21 -16.30 4.21
C ILE A 109 18.19 -16.01 5.31
N GLY A 110 18.06 -16.91 6.28
CA GLY A 110 17.14 -16.77 7.40
C GLY A 110 17.47 -17.69 8.56
N LYS A 111 17.51 -17.14 9.77
CA LYS A 111 17.70 -17.87 11.02
C LYS A 111 16.78 -17.32 12.11
N PHE A 112 15.97 -18.19 12.71
CA PHE A 112 15.24 -17.88 13.95
C PHE A 112 16.17 -17.31 15.04
N SER A 113 15.72 -16.26 15.71
CA SER A 113 16.44 -15.60 16.79
C SER A 113 16.63 -16.53 18.00
N PRO A 114 17.64 -16.31 18.85
CA PRO A 114 17.79 -17.08 20.09
C PRO A 114 16.53 -17.06 20.97
N VAL A 115 15.83 -15.92 21.03
CA VAL A 115 14.55 -15.77 21.73
C VAL A 115 13.48 -16.67 21.11
N CYS A 116 13.38 -16.69 19.77
CA CYS A 116 12.45 -17.56 19.06
C CYS A 116 12.74 -19.03 19.29
N GLN A 117 14.00 -19.44 19.21
CA GLN A 117 14.43 -20.81 19.48
C GLN A 117 14.04 -21.23 20.90
N ALA A 118 14.36 -20.41 21.90
CA ALA A 118 14.04 -20.68 23.30
C ALA A 118 12.53 -20.76 23.58
N ASN A 119 11.71 -19.95 22.87
CA ASN A 119 10.26 -20.00 23.00
C ASN A 119 9.66 -21.23 22.32
N MET A 120 10.15 -21.60 21.12
CA MET A 120 9.70 -22.80 20.41
C MET A 120 9.92 -24.06 21.26
N LEU A 121 11.10 -24.20 21.88
CA LEU A 121 11.41 -25.30 22.81
C LEU A 121 10.47 -25.34 24.04
N LYS A 122 9.89 -24.21 24.43
CA LYS A 122 8.92 -24.09 25.53
C LYS A 122 7.46 -24.19 25.05
N GLY A 123 7.20 -24.44 23.77
CA GLY A 123 5.86 -24.42 23.18
C GLY A 123 5.20 -23.04 23.17
N LYS A 124 5.99 -21.96 23.23
CA LYS A 124 5.52 -20.57 23.25
C LYS A 124 5.70 -19.91 21.89
N SER A 125 4.78 -19.00 21.55
CA SER A 125 4.90 -18.14 20.36
C SER A 125 5.79 -16.93 20.63
N THR A 126 6.62 -16.56 19.65
CA THR A 126 7.37 -15.30 19.65
C THR A 126 6.67 -14.27 18.78
N ALA A 127 6.71 -12.99 19.18
CA ALA A 127 6.18 -11.89 18.39
C ALA A 127 6.82 -11.89 16.99
N SER A 128 6.03 -11.67 15.94
CA SER A 128 6.48 -11.84 14.55
C SER A 128 7.75 -11.05 14.21
N LYS A 129 7.91 -9.84 14.77
CA LYS A 129 9.09 -8.98 14.60
C LYS A 129 10.38 -9.56 15.21
N GLU A 130 10.27 -10.41 16.22
CA GLU A 130 11.40 -10.97 16.97
C GLU A 130 11.74 -12.39 16.54
N GLN A 131 10.99 -12.96 15.59
CA GLN A 131 11.17 -14.35 15.17
C GLN A 131 12.52 -14.58 14.51
N LEU A 132 12.98 -13.68 13.64
CA LEU A 132 14.26 -13.81 12.92
C LEU A 132 15.37 -12.97 13.57
N SER A 133 16.60 -13.47 13.50
CA SER A 133 17.80 -12.75 13.91
C SER A 133 18.05 -11.51 13.04
N GLU A 134 18.55 -10.43 13.64
CA GLU A 134 19.13 -9.33 12.86
C GLU A 134 20.30 -9.82 11.99
N GLY A 135 20.53 -9.20 10.84
CA GLY A 135 21.60 -9.59 9.92
C GLY A 135 21.28 -10.75 8.97
N CYS A 136 20.06 -11.29 9.01
CA CYS A 136 19.54 -12.27 8.04
C CYS A 136 18.98 -11.58 6.80
N LEU A 137 19.28 -12.09 5.61
CA LEU A 137 18.91 -11.48 4.33
C LEU A 137 17.40 -11.18 4.19
N ILE A 138 16.55 -12.11 4.59
CA ILE A 138 15.10 -12.02 4.35
C ILE A 138 14.36 -11.15 5.34
N LYS A 139 15.00 -10.76 6.46
CA LYS A 139 14.36 -9.96 7.50
C LYS A 139 13.93 -8.61 6.93
N TRP A 140 12.76 -8.12 7.36
CA TRP A 140 12.19 -6.86 6.88
C TRP A 140 13.17 -5.68 7.00
N GLU A 141 13.83 -5.57 8.15
CA GLU A 141 14.81 -4.53 8.45
C GLU A 141 15.99 -4.53 7.45
N SER A 142 16.38 -5.70 6.95
CA SER A 142 17.53 -5.85 6.05
C SER A 142 17.31 -5.29 4.64
N LYS A 143 16.09 -4.87 4.29
CA LYS A 143 15.78 -4.25 2.99
C LYS A 143 16.58 -2.97 2.70
N ASN A 144 17.10 -2.31 3.75
CA ASN A 144 17.92 -1.10 3.70
C ASN A 144 19.27 -1.26 4.45
N ASP A 145 19.60 -2.46 4.92
CA ASP A 145 20.85 -2.71 5.63
C ASP A 145 22.00 -2.86 4.64
N LYS A 146 22.88 -1.85 4.60
CA LYS A 146 24.03 -1.83 3.68
C LYS A 146 24.95 -3.03 3.89
N ALA A 147 25.18 -3.48 5.12
CA ALA A 147 26.11 -4.58 5.40
C ALA A 147 25.54 -5.93 4.92
N VAL A 148 24.26 -6.19 5.19
CA VAL A 148 23.59 -7.43 4.73
C VAL A 148 23.50 -7.46 3.21
N LEU A 149 23.08 -6.35 2.58
CA LEU A 149 22.96 -6.27 1.13
C LEU A 149 24.32 -6.33 0.43
N ALA A 150 25.37 -5.74 0.99
CA ALA A 150 26.73 -5.83 0.45
C ALA A 150 27.25 -7.28 0.49
N LYS A 151 27.03 -8.02 1.60
CA LYS A 151 27.35 -9.46 1.68
C LYS A 151 26.62 -10.25 0.59
N ALA A 152 25.31 -10.04 0.43
CA ALA A 152 24.52 -10.75 -0.58
C ALA A 152 24.97 -10.43 -2.01
N ARG A 153 25.21 -9.15 -2.33
CA ARG A 153 25.71 -8.69 -3.64
C ARG A 153 27.08 -9.28 -3.94
N LYS A 154 28.00 -9.29 -2.96
CA LYS A 154 29.35 -9.85 -3.12
C LYS A 154 29.33 -11.37 -3.35
N LEU A 155 28.44 -12.10 -2.67
CA LEU A 155 28.22 -13.53 -2.92
C LEU A 155 27.69 -13.78 -4.35
N ILE A 156 26.70 -13.01 -4.80
CA ILE A 156 26.16 -13.10 -6.17
C ILE A 156 27.23 -12.76 -7.21
N TRP A 157 27.96 -11.65 -7.00
CA TRP A 157 29.07 -11.22 -7.86
C TRP A 157 30.12 -12.32 -7.99
N THR A 158 30.56 -12.90 -6.86
CA THR A 158 31.55 -13.97 -6.86
C THR A 158 31.04 -15.20 -7.60
N ALA A 159 29.80 -15.62 -7.33
CA ALA A 159 29.19 -16.75 -8.02
C ALA A 159 29.13 -16.55 -9.54
N TYR A 160 28.66 -15.39 -9.99
CA TYR A 160 28.51 -15.08 -11.41
C TYR A 160 29.85 -15.01 -12.14
N ASN A 161 30.84 -14.31 -11.56
CA ASN A 161 32.13 -14.10 -12.21
C ASN A 161 33.04 -15.34 -12.12
N ALA A 162 32.92 -16.16 -11.08
CA ALA A 162 33.66 -17.43 -10.99
C ALA A 162 33.12 -18.50 -11.96
N GLU A 163 31.83 -18.44 -12.33
CA GLU A 163 31.29 -19.31 -13.39
C GLU A 163 31.89 -18.97 -14.77
N GLN A 164 32.20 -17.69 -15.01
CA GLN A 164 32.80 -17.23 -16.26
C GLN A 164 34.32 -17.34 -16.28
N ASN A 165 34.96 -17.16 -15.12
CA ASN A 165 36.41 -17.20 -14.95
C ASN A 165 36.76 -18.19 -13.83
N PRO A 166 36.82 -19.51 -14.11
CA PRO A 166 37.01 -20.55 -13.09
C PRO A 166 38.29 -20.42 -12.26
N ASP A 167 39.34 -19.82 -12.83
CA ASP A 167 40.65 -19.63 -12.18
C ASP A 167 40.71 -18.38 -11.28
N ALA A 168 39.67 -17.53 -11.29
CA ALA A 168 39.65 -16.32 -10.49
C ALA A 168 39.53 -16.63 -8.99
N SER A 169 40.37 -15.99 -8.16
CA SER A 169 40.30 -16.14 -6.71
C SER A 169 39.21 -15.26 -6.08
N PHE A 170 38.71 -15.65 -4.91
CA PHE A 170 37.78 -14.80 -4.14
C PHE A 170 38.38 -13.43 -3.81
N ILE A 171 39.69 -13.35 -3.51
CA ILE A 171 40.36 -12.09 -3.18
C ILE A 171 40.26 -11.11 -4.35
N THR A 172 40.61 -11.57 -5.56
CA THR A 172 40.55 -10.75 -6.78
C THR A 172 39.11 -10.33 -7.09
N LEU A 173 38.15 -11.26 -6.99
CA LEU A 173 36.75 -10.97 -7.24
C LEU A 173 36.16 -9.98 -6.21
N SER A 174 36.49 -10.14 -4.92
CA SER A 174 36.08 -9.20 -3.87
C SER A 174 36.63 -7.81 -4.12
N GLN A 175 37.92 -7.67 -4.48
CA GLN A 175 38.53 -6.38 -4.79
C GLN A 175 37.83 -5.72 -5.98
N SER A 176 37.56 -6.48 -7.05
CA SER A 176 36.84 -5.96 -8.23
C SER A 176 35.42 -5.49 -7.89
N PHE A 177 34.73 -6.22 -7.01
CA PHE A 177 33.41 -5.82 -6.50
C PHE A 177 33.51 -4.51 -5.71
N ASP A 178 34.46 -4.40 -4.78
CA ASP A 178 34.59 -3.24 -3.90
C ASP A 178 34.88 -1.97 -4.73
N VAL A 179 35.76 -2.07 -5.73
CA VAL A 179 36.05 -0.98 -6.69
C VAL A 179 34.78 -0.56 -7.46
N ALA A 180 34.06 -1.52 -8.05
CA ALA A 180 32.88 -1.22 -8.85
C ALA A 180 31.73 -0.64 -7.98
N TYR A 181 31.58 -1.15 -6.76
CA TYR A 181 30.56 -0.67 -5.82
C TYR A 181 30.88 0.73 -5.30
N GLN A 182 32.13 1.01 -4.95
CA GLN A 182 32.59 2.33 -4.51
C GLN A 182 32.44 3.38 -5.61
N ALA A 183 32.70 3.03 -6.88
CA ALA A 183 32.51 3.94 -8.00
C ALA A 183 31.05 4.45 -8.12
N ILE A 184 30.07 3.61 -7.77
CA ILE A 184 28.65 4.03 -7.71
C ILE A 184 28.44 5.01 -6.55
N GLU A 185 28.91 4.69 -5.34
CA GLU A 185 28.74 5.56 -4.17
C GLU A 185 29.39 6.94 -4.38
N GLU A 186 30.57 6.97 -5.01
CA GLU A 186 31.26 8.21 -5.37
C GLU A 186 30.48 9.01 -6.43
N ALA A 187 29.99 8.35 -7.49
CA ALA A 187 29.21 9.02 -8.53
C ALA A 187 27.85 9.55 -8.00
N GLU A 188 27.17 8.79 -7.14
CA GLU A 188 25.95 9.24 -6.45
C GLU A 188 26.25 10.47 -5.58
N SER A 189 27.31 10.43 -4.78
CA SER A 189 27.72 11.57 -3.94
C SER A 189 28.05 12.81 -4.77
N ASN A 190 28.78 12.62 -5.88
CA ASN A 190 29.15 13.71 -6.79
C ASN A 190 27.94 14.35 -7.47
N LEU A 191 26.92 13.57 -7.84
CA LEU A 191 25.71 14.07 -8.49
C LEU A 191 24.72 14.67 -7.49
N TYR A 192 24.42 13.97 -6.39
CA TYR A 192 23.36 14.36 -5.45
C TYR A 192 23.78 15.48 -4.49
N SER A 193 25.08 15.78 -4.39
CA SER A 193 25.57 16.96 -3.68
C SER A 193 25.45 18.27 -4.49
N CYS A 194 25.21 18.20 -5.80
CA CYS A 194 25.02 19.37 -6.65
C CYS A 194 23.75 20.14 -6.26
N ILE A 195 23.92 21.45 -6.10
CA ILE A 195 22.82 22.39 -5.82
C ILE A 195 22.05 22.62 -7.11
N ASP A 196 20.72 22.68 -7.01
CA ASP A 196 19.79 22.92 -8.11
C ASP A 196 19.97 21.94 -9.29
N ARG A 197 20.34 20.69 -8.98
CA ARG A 197 20.64 19.64 -9.99
C ARG A 197 19.48 19.26 -10.91
N HIS A 198 18.27 19.79 -10.68
CA HIS A 198 17.14 19.65 -11.61
C HIS A 198 17.25 20.58 -12.82
N LEU A 199 18.11 21.60 -12.78
CA LEU A 199 18.43 22.45 -13.91
C LEU A 199 19.45 21.73 -14.80
N GLU A 200 19.09 21.50 -16.07
CA GLU A 200 19.99 20.84 -17.01
C GLU A 200 21.18 21.75 -17.35
N THR A 201 22.37 21.35 -16.93
CA THR A 201 23.64 22.00 -17.28
C THR A 201 24.61 20.95 -17.80
N ALA A 202 25.65 21.36 -18.53
CA ALA A 202 26.67 20.45 -19.04
C ALA A 202 27.31 19.61 -17.93
N THR A 203 27.60 20.23 -16.78
CA THR A 203 28.17 19.56 -15.59
C THR A 203 27.22 18.54 -14.99
N ILE A 204 25.92 18.84 -14.90
CA ILE A 204 24.94 17.88 -14.37
C ILE A 204 24.82 16.68 -15.32
N LYS A 205 24.73 16.93 -16.63
CA LYS A 205 24.65 15.86 -17.64
C LYS A 205 25.87 14.95 -17.65
N GLU A 206 27.06 15.52 -17.46
CA GLU A 206 28.30 14.75 -17.30
C GLU A 206 28.23 13.85 -16.05
N LYS A 207 27.79 14.38 -14.91
CA LYS A 207 27.66 13.63 -13.66
C LYS A 207 26.57 12.55 -13.72
N GLU A 208 25.45 12.82 -14.37
CA GLU A 208 24.42 11.81 -14.65
C GLU A 208 24.96 10.67 -15.52
N THR A 209 25.72 11.01 -16.56
CA THR A 209 26.38 10.03 -17.43
C THR A 209 27.41 9.20 -16.67
N ALA A 210 28.20 9.83 -15.79
CA ALA A 210 29.18 9.15 -14.95
C ALA A 210 28.50 8.14 -13.99
N LEU A 211 27.40 8.54 -13.34
CA LEU A 211 26.63 7.64 -12.49
C LEU A 211 26.04 6.47 -13.28
N GLN A 212 25.43 6.74 -14.44
CA GLN A 212 24.88 5.68 -15.29
C GLN A 212 25.97 4.70 -15.74
N THR A 213 27.15 5.21 -16.12
CA THR A 213 28.30 4.39 -16.51
C THR A 213 28.80 3.51 -15.35
N ALA A 214 28.87 4.03 -14.13
CA ALA A 214 29.27 3.27 -12.96
C ALA A 214 28.26 2.14 -12.66
N ILE A 215 26.95 2.45 -12.74
CA ILE A 215 25.87 1.46 -12.57
C ILE A 215 25.96 0.38 -13.66
N ASP A 216 26.09 0.75 -14.93
CA ASP A 216 26.16 -0.19 -16.04
C ASP A 216 27.40 -1.08 -15.96
N SER A 217 28.53 -0.52 -15.54
CA SER A 217 29.78 -1.26 -15.32
C SER A 217 29.62 -2.31 -14.22
N PHE A 218 29.02 -1.95 -13.09
CA PHE A 218 28.71 -2.90 -12.01
C PHE A 218 27.71 -3.96 -12.49
N GLN A 219 26.60 -3.55 -13.11
CA GLN A 219 25.54 -4.47 -13.54
C GLN A 219 25.97 -5.40 -14.68
N SER A 220 26.97 -5.04 -15.49
CA SER A 220 27.54 -5.93 -16.50
C SER A 220 28.21 -7.18 -15.90
N GLN A 221 28.63 -7.09 -14.64
CA GLN A 221 29.25 -8.15 -13.85
C GLN A 221 28.26 -8.77 -12.83
N MET A 222 26.97 -8.52 -13.00
CA MET A 222 25.89 -9.10 -12.19
C MET A 222 24.89 -9.85 -13.08
N PRO A 223 24.19 -10.88 -12.55
CA PRO A 223 23.13 -11.55 -13.29
C PRO A 223 21.98 -10.62 -13.66
N SER A 224 21.29 -10.97 -14.75
CA SER A 224 20.01 -10.36 -15.12
C SER A 224 18.85 -11.19 -14.60
N VAL A 225 17.84 -10.53 -14.03
CA VAL A 225 16.59 -11.15 -13.54
C VAL A 225 15.44 -10.53 -14.31
N PHE A 226 14.59 -11.37 -14.91
CA PHE A 226 13.40 -10.94 -15.63
C PHE A 226 12.15 -11.63 -15.06
N ASP A 227 11.17 -10.83 -14.63
CA ASP A 227 9.83 -11.31 -14.29
C ASP A 227 8.82 -10.87 -15.36
N PRO A 228 8.36 -11.77 -16.25
CA PRO A 228 7.38 -11.44 -17.27
C PRO A 228 5.95 -11.23 -16.72
N PHE A 229 5.73 -11.49 -15.43
CA PHE A 229 4.45 -11.35 -14.74
C PHE A 229 4.65 -10.65 -13.38
N ALA A 230 5.32 -9.49 -13.44
CA ALA A 230 5.83 -8.77 -12.29
C ALA A 230 4.71 -8.29 -11.34
N GLY A 231 3.49 -8.12 -11.84
CA GLY A 231 2.37 -7.62 -11.05
C GLY A 231 2.71 -6.26 -10.42
N GLY A 232 2.74 -6.20 -9.09
CA GLY A 232 3.13 -5.01 -8.35
C GLY A 232 4.64 -4.80 -8.18
N GLY A 233 5.50 -5.51 -8.92
CA GLY A 233 6.94 -5.25 -8.96
C GLY A 233 7.79 -5.86 -7.83
N ALA A 234 7.28 -6.85 -7.09
CA ALA A 234 7.99 -7.42 -5.94
C ALA A 234 9.32 -8.09 -6.30
N ILE A 235 9.35 -8.93 -7.33
CA ILE A 235 10.57 -9.59 -7.82
C ILE A 235 11.56 -8.58 -8.40
N PRO A 236 11.17 -7.69 -9.33
CA PRO A 236 12.14 -6.75 -9.88
C PRO A 236 12.70 -5.78 -8.82
N LEU A 237 11.91 -5.39 -7.81
CA LEU A 237 12.41 -4.63 -6.66
C LEU A 237 13.49 -5.38 -5.87
N GLU A 238 13.24 -6.63 -5.49
CA GLU A 238 14.18 -7.41 -4.70
C GLU A 238 15.44 -7.78 -5.50
N ALA A 239 15.31 -8.02 -6.81
CA ALA A 239 16.46 -8.19 -7.70
C ALA A 239 17.33 -6.93 -7.76
N ALA A 240 16.72 -5.74 -7.89
CA ALA A 240 17.44 -4.47 -7.85
C ALA A 240 18.13 -4.23 -6.50
N ARG A 241 17.48 -4.57 -5.37
CA ARG A 241 18.11 -4.54 -4.03
C ARG A 241 19.35 -5.42 -3.94
N LEU A 242 19.32 -6.59 -4.56
CA LEU A 242 20.45 -7.51 -4.67
C LEU A 242 21.50 -7.09 -5.71
N GLY A 243 21.39 -5.89 -6.30
CA GLY A 243 22.36 -5.34 -7.26
C GLY A 243 22.30 -5.97 -8.65
N CYS A 244 21.30 -6.80 -8.92
CA CYS A 244 21.13 -7.46 -10.22
C CYS A 244 20.58 -6.48 -11.25
N ARG A 245 20.84 -6.76 -12.53
CA ARG A 245 20.12 -6.08 -13.60
C ARG A 245 18.69 -6.60 -13.64
N SER A 246 17.74 -5.72 -13.36
CA SER A 246 16.36 -6.10 -13.08
C SER A 246 15.42 -5.64 -14.18
N TYR A 247 14.61 -6.58 -14.68
CA TYR A 247 13.58 -6.34 -15.67
C TYR A 247 12.26 -6.90 -15.17
N GLY A 248 11.19 -6.16 -15.41
CA GLY A 248 9.84 -6.62 -15.14
C GLY A 248 8.89 -6.15 -16.23
N ASN A 249 7.85 -6.95 -16.43
CA ASN A 249 6.77 -6.65 -17.35
C ASN A 249 5.45 -7.17 -16.78
N ASP A 250 4.35 -6.52 -17.17
CA ASP A 250 3.01 -7.00 -16.94
C ASP A 250 2.09 -6.52 -18.08
N ILE A 251 1.23 -7.40 -18.57
CA ILE A 251 0.28 -7.06 -19.63
C ILE A 251 -0.87 -6.19 -19.11
N ASN A 252 -1.13 -6.23 -17.80
CA ASN A 252 -2.17 -5.42 -17.20
C ASN A 252 -1.68 -3.97 -17.00
N PRO A 253 -2.33 -2.97 -17.61
CA PRO A 253 -1.87 -1.59 -17.53
C PRO A 253 -1.87 -1.02 -16.11
N VAL A 254 -2.77 -1.48 -15.23
CA VAL A 254 -2.80 -1.07 -13.82
C VAL A 254 -1.61 -1.65 -13.08
N ALA A 255 -1.31 -2.94 -13.29
CA ALA A 255 -0.13 -3.57 -12.72
C ALA A 255 1.15 -2.87 -13.18
N HIS A 256 1.28 -2.58 -14.47
CA HIS A 256 2.43 -1.87 -15.03
C HIS A 256 2.62 -0.47 -14.41
N ILE A 257 1.54 0.31 -14.21
CA ILE A 257 1.61 1.61 -13.54
C ILE A 257 2.08 1.46 -12.08
N ILE A 258 1.57 0.44 -11.36
CA ILE A 258 1.98 0.16 -9.98
C ILE A 258 3.45 -0.26 -9.93
N GLU A 259 3.90 -1.07 -10.88
CA GLU A 259 5.29 -1.49 -11.02
C GLU A 259 6.21 -0.28 -11.24
N LYS A 260 5.86 0.62 -12.18
CA LYS A 260 6.57 1.90 -12.37
C LYS A 260 6.67 2.71 -11.08
N GLY A 261 5.56 2.86 -10.36
CA GLY A 261 5.49 3.63 -9.11
C GLY A 261 6.12 2.95 -7.87
N SER A 262 6.29 1.63 -7.89
CA SER A 262 6.87 0.88 -6.76
C SER A 262 8.35 0.55 -6.95
N VAL A 263 8.83 0.51 -8.21
CA VAL A 263 10.18 0.08 -8.56
C VAL A 263 10.94 1.19 -9.28
N GLU A 264 10.47 1.64 -10.45
CA GLU A 264 11.25 2.51 -11.35
C GLU A 264 11.35 3.95 -10.83
N PHE A 265 10.22 4.59 -10.56
CA PHE A 265 10.18 6.00 -10.19
C PHE A 265 10.90 6.30 -8.86
N PRO A 266 10.74 5.51 -7.78
CA PRO A 266 11.50 5.74 -6.56
C PRO A 266 13.01 5.62 -6.77
N GLN A 267 13.47 4.66 -7.60
CA GLN A 267 14.90 4.49 -7.88
C GLN A 267 15.47 5.63 -8.71
N LYS A 268 14.71 6.15 -9.67
CA LYS A 268 15.16 7.22 -10.56
C LYS A 268 15.04 8.61 -9.95
N TYR A 269 13.95 8.87 -9.25
CA TYR A 269 13.54 10.21 -8.84
C TYR A 269 13.39 10.39 -7.33
N GLY A 270 13.25 9.31 -6.57
CA GLY A 270 13.21 9.31 -5.10
C GLY A 270 14.58 9.49 -4.46
N LYS A 271 15.35 10.45 -4.95
CA LYS A 271 16.74 10.74 -4.56
C LYS A 271 16.81 12.11 -3.86
N PRO A 272 17.84 12.35 -3.02
CA PRO A 272 18.05 13.64 -2.39
C PRO A 272 18.23 14.77 -3.42
N ILE A 273 17.81 15.98 -3.07
CA ILE A 273 18.07 17.18 -3.87
C ILE A 273 18.37 18.36 -2.94
N ARG A 274 19.27 19.22 -3.40
CA ARG A 274 19.68 20.43 -2.68
C ARG A 274 19.27 21.64 -3.49
N TYR A 275 18.63 22.61 -2.85
CA TYR A 275 18.18 23.83 -3.49
C TYR A 275 18.87 25.06 -2.90
N THR A 276 19.11 26.08 -3.74
CA THR A 276 19.22 27.45 -3.22
C THR A 276 17.85 27.92 -2.71
N GLU A 277 17.83 28.84 -1.74
CA GLU A 277 16.57 29.44 -1.28
C GLU A 277 15.78 30.10 -2.42
N ASP A 278 16.46 30.82 -3.31
CA ASP A 278 15.85 31.51 -4.45
C ASP A 278 15.15 30.52 -5.40
N GLU A 279 15.85 29.44 -5.77
CA GLU A 279 15.29 28.45 -6.69
C GLU A 279 14.16 27.64 -6.05
N PHE A 280 14.29 27.32 -4.75
CA PHE A 280 13.20 26.69 -4.01
C PHE A 280 11.96 27.60 -3.97
N CYS A 281 12.13 28.88 -3.64
CA CYS A 281 11.03 29.84 -3.61
C CYS A 281 10.43 30.09 -4.99
N ARG A 282 11.22 30.03 -6.06
CA ARG A 282 10.75 30.13 -7.45
C ARG A 282 9.79 28.98 -7.81
N ILE A 283 10.10 27.76 -7.37
CA ILE A 283 9.30 26.57 -7.69
C ILE A 283 8.09 26.44 -6.76
N TYR A 284 8.32 26.51 -5.45
CA TYR A 284 7.31 26.12 -4.46
C TYR A 284 6.62 27.30 -3.76
N GLY A 285 7.20 28.50 -3.86
CA GLY A 285 6.68 29.71 -3.21
C GLY A 285 6.50 29.55 -1.70
N LYS A 286 5.57 30.34 -1.15
CA LYS A 286 5.25 30.33 0.29
C LYS A 286 4.76 28.97 0.78
N GLU A 287 3.89 28.32 0.01
CA GLU A 287 3.31 27.02 0.38
C GLU A 287 4.38 25.93 0.53
N GLY A 288 5.45 25.99 -0.28
CA GLY A 288 6.61 25.12 -0.15
C GLY A 288 7.38 25.33 1.14
N VAL A 289 7.58 26.60 1.53
CA VAL A 289 8.26 26.96 2.78
C VAL A 289 7.45 26.47 3.99
N ASP A 290 6.13 26.65 3.96
CA ASP A 290 5.25 26.16 5.01
C ASP A 290 5.33 24.63 5.15
N LEU A 291 5.39 23.90 4.02
CA LEU A 291 5.57 22.44 3.99
C LEU A 291 6.93 22.01 4.55
N LEU A 292 7.99 22.73 4.19
CA LEU A 292 9.36 22.48 4.65
C LEU A 292 9.45 22.61 6.18
N ILE A 293 8.85 23.68 6.74
CA ILE A 293 8.76 23.91 8.20
C ILE A 293 7.97 22.78 8.86
N ALA A 294 6.82 22.40 8.31
CA ALA A 294 5.98 21.32 8.85
C ALA A 294 6.71 19.97 8.88
N LYS A 295 7.65 19.73 7.96
CA LYS A 295 8.50 18.54 7.93
C LYS A 295 9.74 18.60 8.82
N GLY A 296 10.00 19.73 9.47
CA GLY A 296 11.21 19.94 10.26
C GLY A 296 12.49 19.92 9.42
N ILE A 297 12.39 20.18 8.12
CA ILE A 297 13.55 20.32 7.24
C ILE A 297 14.14 21.70 7.52
N SER A 298 15.41 21.75 7.92
CA SER A 298 16.08 23.00 8.28
C SER A 298 16.84 23.58 7.09
N ILE A 299 16.92 24.91 7.03
CA ILE A 299 17.73 25.63 6.06
C ILE A 299 19.11 25.85 6.68
N CYS A 300 20.17 25.43 6.00
CA CYS A 300 21.54 25.57 6.48
C CYS A 300 22.37 26.36 5.47
N ASN A 301 22.85 27.53 5.88
CA ASN A 301 23.69 28.42 5.05
C ASN A 301 23.06 28.75 3.69
N GLY A 302 21.76 29.03 3.63
CA GLY A 302 21.06 29.33 2.38
C GLY A 302 20.73 28.13 1.49
N ILE A 303 20.97 26.90 1.99
CA ILE A 303 20.75 25.66 1.25
C ILE A 303 19.67 24.83 1.94
N ILE A 304 18.72 24.36 1.13
CA ILE A 304 17.63 23.46 1.54
C ILE A 304 17.98 22.05 1.07
N ASP A 305 17.99 21.09 2.00
CA ASP A 305 18.24 19.68 1.70
C ASP A 305 16.95 18.87 1.81
N ILE A 306 16.46 18.36 0.68
CA ILE A 306 15.27 17.50 0.63
C ILE A 306 15.74 16.06 0.46
N PRO A 307 15.56 15.18 1.47
CA PRO A 307 16.05 13.80 1.42
C PRO A 307 15.46 12.96 0.29
N ASN A 308 14.25 13.29 -0.15
CA ASN A 308 13.55 12.60 -1.23
C ASN A 308 12.69 13.59 -2.02
N ARG A 309 13.20 14.01 -3.19
CA ARG A 309 12.52 14.98 -4.07
C ARG A 309 11.13 14.52 -4.48
N LEU A 310 11.01 13.28 -4.97
CA LEU A 310 9.76 12.75 -5.49
C LEU A 310 8.65 12.74 -4.42
N SER A 311 8.96 12.26 -3.21
CA SER A 311 8.01 12.24 -2.11
C SER A 311 7.57 13.65 -1.69
N PHE A 312 8.52 14.60 -1.65
CA PHE A 312 8.21 16.00 -1.35
C PHE A 312 7.28 16.62 -2.39
N ASP A 313 7.58 16.45 -3.68
CA ASP A 313 6.78 17.02 -4.76
C ASP A 313 5.38 16.39 -4.82
N VAL A 314 5.27 15.07 -4.62
CA VAL A 314 3.97 14.40 -4.55
C VAL A 314 3.12 14.99 -3.43
N GLU A 315 3.69 15.22 -2.24
CA GLU A 315 2.95 15.82 -1.13
C GLU A 315 2.57 17.28 -1.41
N TYR A 316 3.50 18.08 -1.93
CA TYR A 316 3.28 19.47 -2.26
C TYR A 316 2.14 19.65 -3.28
N TYR A 317 2.21 18.96 -4.41
CA TYR A 317 1.21 19.07 -5.47
C TYR A 317 -0.12 18.39 -5.09
N ALA A 318 -0.11 17.34 -4.26
CA ALA A 318 -1.35 16.78 -3.72
C ALA A 318 -2.08 17.77 -2.80
N LYS A 319 -1.35 18.50 -1.95
CA LYS A 319 -1.93 19.54 -1.07
C LYS A 319 -2.50 20.71 -1.88
N GLN A 320 -1.80 21.17 -2.92
CA GLN A 320 -2.35 22.17 -3.85
C GLN A 320 -3.63 21.68 -4.53
N LEU A 321 -3.59 20.46 -5.07
CA LEU A 321 -4.74 19.87 -5.74
C LEU A 321 -5.93 19.71 -4.78
N LEU A 322 -5.68 19.33 -3.53
CA LEU A 322 -6.69 19.26 -2.48
C LEU A 322 -7.32 20.63 -2.22
N ALA A 323 -6.50 21.67 -2.03
CA ALA A 323 -6.96 23.03 -1.74
C ALA A 323 -7.77 23.63 -2.92
N MET A 324 -7.32 23.41 -4.16
CA MET A 324 -8.06 23.82 -5.36
C MET A 324 -9.43 23.14 -5.43
N THR A 325 -9.47 21.84 -5.18
CA THR A 325 -10.71 21.05 -5.24
C THR A 325 -11.65 21.42 -4.10
N GLU A 326 -11.13 21.65 -2.90
CA GLU A 326 -11.92 22.12 -1.76
C GLU A 326 -12.54 23.49 -2.01
N LYS A 327 -11.79 24.41 -2.64
CA LYS A 327 -12.33 25.72 -3.02
C LYS A 327 -13.49 25.60 -4.02
N GLU A 328 -13.46 24.62 -4.91
CA GLU A 328 -14.49 24.41 -5.92
C GLU A 328 -15.73 23.70 -5.38
N VAL A 329 -15.55 22.61 -4.62
CA VAL A 329 -16.65 21.71 -4.22
C VAL A 329 -16.75 21.45 -2.72
N GLY A 330 -15.95 22.13 -1.89
CA GLY A 330 -15.97 21.98 -0.44
C GLY A 330 -17.30 22.39 0.20
N TYR A 331 -18.08 23.25 -0.46
CA TYR A 331 -19.44 23.61 -0.02
C TYR A 331 -20.40 22.41 0.06
N LEU A 332 -20.09 21.30 -0.62
CA LEU A 332 -20.86 20.05 -0.53
C LEU A 332 -20.70 19.34 0.81
N TYR A 333 -19.68 19.72 1.58
CA TYR A 333 -19.31 19.15 2.87
C TYR A 333 -19.17 20.28 3.91
N PRO A 334 -20.26 21.01 4.21
CA PRO A 334 -20.21 22.17 5.09
C PRO A 334 -19.73 21.78 6.50
N ALA A 335 -18.94 22.66 7.11
CA ALA A 335 -18.62 22.55 8.52
C ALA A 335 -19.85 22.91 9.38
N ASP A 336 -19.90 22.38 10.60
CA ASP A 336 -20.91 22.77 11.59
C ASP A 336 -20.69 24.21 12.10
N GLU A 337 -21.57 24.67 12.98
CA GLU A 337 -21.50 26.02 13.60
C GLU A 337 -20.20 26.27 14.38
N ASN A 338 -19.51 25.20 14.79
CA ASN A 338 -18.24 25.25 15.52
C ASN A 338 -17.02 25.07 14.58
N GLY A 339 -17.24 24.99 13.27
CA GLY A 339 -16.18 24.77 12.28
C GLY A 339 -15.72 23.31 12.13
N ASN A 340 -16.40 22.35 12.77
CA ASN A 340 -16.05 20.94 12.62
C ASN A 340 -16.56 20.40 11.30
N LYS A 341 -15.67 19.79 10.51
CA LYS A 341 -16.05 19.14 9.26
C LYS A 341 -16.60 17.73 9.50
N PRO A 342 -17.66 17.33 8.78
CA PRO A 342 -18.08 15.94 8.72
C PRO A 342 -16.92 15.06 8.23
N ILE A 343 -16.71 13.91 8.88
CA ILE A 343 -15.85 12.82 8.42
C ILE A 343 -16.64 11.94 7.45
N ALA A 344 -17.89 11.65 7.79
CA ALA A 344 -18.76 10.78 7.01
C ALA A 344 -20.24 11.12 7.18
N TYR A 345 -20.99 10.93 6.10
CA TYR A 345 -22.45 10.91 6.08
C TYR A 345 -22.89 9.44 6.04
N TYR A 346 -23.62 8.99 7.05
CA TYR A 346 -24.02 7.59 7.18
C TYR A 346 -25.39 7.34 6.55
N TRP A 347 -25.39 6.63 5.43
CA TRP A 347 -26.58 6.35 4.63
C TRP A 347 -27.08 4.93 4.81
N ALA A 348 -28.37 4.73 4.62
CA ALA A 348 -28.98 3.41 4.46
C ALA A 348 -29.93 3.40 3.27
N ARG A 349 -29.78 2.39 2.40
CA ARG A 349 -30.72 2.06 1.34
C ARG A 349 -32.01 1.52 1.94
N THR A 350 -33.14 1.87 1.35
CA THR A 350 -34.46 1.48 1.84
C THR A 350 -35.12 0.46 0.93
N ALA A 351 -36.00 -0.36 1.50
CA ALA A 351 -36.92 -1.20 0.74
C ALA A 351 -38.33 -1.13 1.33
N THR A 352 -39.33 -1.22 0.46
CA THR A 352 -40.74 -1.18 0.83
C THR A 352 -41.19 -2.54 1.31
N CYS A 353 -41.87 -2.59 2.46
CA CYS A 353 -42.46 -3.81 2.99
C CYS A 353 -43.45 -4.43 1.99
N SER A 354 -43.33 -5.74 1.74
CA SER A 354 -44.23 -6.45 0.83
C SER A 354 -45.66 -6.56 1.36
N ASN A 355 -45.85 -6.52 2.68
CA ASN A 355 -47.18 -6.53 3.32
C ASN A 355 -48.04 -5.37 2.78
N PRO A 356 -49.15 -5.67 2.05
CA PRO A 356 -49.98 -4.66 1.42
C PRO A 356 -50.59 -3.63 2.38
N SER A 357 -50.84 -4.01 3.63
CA SER A 357 -51.41 -3.13 4.64
C SER A 357 -50.36 -2.25 5.34
N CYS A 358 -49.08 -2.61 5.25
CA CYS A 358 -48.01 -1.86 5.91
C CYS A 358 -47.30 -0.91 4.94
N LYS A 359 -46.70 -1.43 3.87
CA LYS A 359 -45.91 -0.65 2.89
C LYS A 359 -44.87 0.33 3.49
N ALA A 360 -44.45 0.12 4.74
CA ALA A 360 -43.40 0.94 5.35
C ALA A 360 -42.11 0.88 4.52
N GLU A 361 -41.46 2.03 4.38
CA GLU A 361 -40.15 2.15 3.76
C GLU A 361 -39.08 1.92 4.83
N VAL A 362 -38.41 0.77 4.80
CA VAL A 362 -37.53 0.32 5.88
C VAL A 362 -36.06 0.46 5.47
N PRO A 363 -35.26 1.22 6.24
CA PRO A 363 -33.81 1.27 6.08
C PRO A 363 -33.15 -0.09 6.35
N LEU A 364 -32.35 -0.59 5.41
CA LEU A 364 -31.82 -1.95 5.41
C LEU A 364 -30.55 -2.11 6.27
N LEU A 365 -30.67 -1.80 7.56
CA LEU A 365 -29.57 -1.86 8.53
C LEU A 365 -29.25 -3.29 8.97
N LYS A 366 -27.97 -3.66 8.95
CA LYS A 366 -27.49 -4.93 9.52
C LYS A 366 -27.25 -4.83 11.03
N GLN A 367 -26.94 -3.63 11.51
CA GLN A 367 -26.72 -3.31 12.92
C GLN A 367 -27.05 -1.84 13.16
N PHE A 368 -27.12 -1.44 14.43
CA PHE A 368 -27.47 -0.07 14.82
C PHE A 368 -26.31 0.71 15.44
N TYR A 369 -25.20 0.05 15.81
CA TYR A 369 -24.05 0.75 16.37
C TYR A 369 -23.32 1.58 15.32
N LEU A 370 -23.08 2.85 15.67
CA LEU A 370 -22.16 3.77 14.99
C LEU A 370 -20.79 3.78 15.67
N ALA A 371 -20.73 3.53 16.98
CA ALA A 371 -19.48 3.26 17.70
C ALA A 371 -19.72 2.13 18.69
N ASN A 372 -18.80 1.17 18.74
CA ASN A 372 -18.83 0.08 19.72
C ASN A 372 -17.40 -0.31 20.09
N THR A 373 -16.71 0.65 20.70
CA THR A 373 -15.36 0.46 21.22
C THR A 373 -15.43 0.08 22.70
N SER A 374 -14.27 -0.22 23.31
CA SER A 374 -14.21 -0.48 24.75
C SER A 374 -14.55 0.74 25.60
N THR A 375 -14.39 1.95 25.06
CA THR A 375 -14.56 3.22 25.79
C THR A 375 -15.79 4.01 25.37
N LYS A 376 -16.38 3.69 24.20
CA LYS A 376 -17.48 4.48 23.62
C LYS A 376 -18.49 3.59 22.92
N LYS A 377 -19.77 3.84 23.20
CA LYS A 377 -20.88 3.17 22.55
C LYS A 377 -21.93 4.18 22.11
N VAL A 378 -22.17 4.24 20.81
CA VAL A 378 -23.14 5.15 20.17
C VAL A 378 -23.93 4.36 19.15
N TYR A 379 -25.25 4.51 19.12
CA TYR A 379 -26.12 3.76 18.22
C TYR A 379 -27.30 4.59 17.72
N LEU A 380 -27.84 4.14 16.58
CA LEU A 380 -29.09 4.59 15.99
C LEU A 380 -30.26 3.95 16.74
N ASN A 381 -31.00 4.74 17.51
CA ASN A 381 -32.22 4.32 18.18
C ASN A 381 -33.43 4.62 17.29
N PRO A 382 -34.15 3.61 16.78
CA PRO A 382 -35.33 3.85 15.95
C PRO A 382 -36.49 4.41 16.78
N VAL A 383 -37.20 5.38 16.20
CA VAL A 383 -38.45 5.96 16.69
C VAL A 383 -39.50 5.69 15.62
N ILE A 384 -40.46 4.82 15.93
CA ILE A 384 -41.41 4.28 14.93
C ILE A 384 -42.82 4.74 15.28
N ASN A 385 -43.44 5.50 14.36
CA ASN A 385 -44.81 5.98 14.46
C ASN A 385 -45.61 5.47 13.27
N GLY A 386 -46.29 4.32 13.45
CA GLY A 386 -46.96 3.64 12.34
C GLY A 386 -45.96 3.11 11.32
N THR A 387 -45.95 3.69 10.12
CA THR A 387 -45.02 3.36 9.03
C THR A 387 -43.86 4.35 8.90
N ASP A 388 -43.88 5.44 9.67
CA ASP A 388 -42.79 6.42 9.72
C ASP A 388 -41.69 5.89 10.64
N ILE A 389 -40.47 5.80 10.11
CA ILE A 389 -39.30 5.27 10.80
C ILE A 389 -38.25 6.38 10.83
N GLN A 390 -38.02 6.92 12.02
CA GLN A 390 -37.01 7.95 12.28
C GLN A 390 -35.93 7.39 13.21
N PHE A 391 -34.82 8.11 13.35
CA PHE A 391 -33.73 7.72 14.25
C PHE A 391 -33.27 8.86 15.14
N GLU A 392 -33.06 8.51 16.40
CA GLU A 392 -32.33 9.32 17.38
C GLU A 392 -30.97 8.70 17.64
N ILE A 393 -29.96 9.52 17.90
CA ILE A 393 -28.65 9.02 18.32
C ILE A 393 -28.62 8.91 19.84
N LYS A 394 -28.25 7.73 20.34
CA LYS A 394 -28.15 7.46 21.78
C LYS A 394 -26.79 6.84 22.14
N GLU A 395 -26.39 7.08 23.37
CA GLU A 395 -25.17 6.50 23.96
C GLU A 395 -25.49 5.29 24.83
N GLY A 396 -24.49 4.43 25.02
CA GLY A 396 -24.58 3.25 25.88
C GLY A 396 -24.94 1.98 25.12
N THR A 397 -25.53 1.01 25.81
CA THR A 397 -25.83 -0.30 25.23
C THR A 397 -27.07 -0.23 24.34
N CYS A 398 -26.92 -0.60 23.07
CA CYS A 398 -28.03 -0.72 22.14
C CYS A 398 -28.96 -1.88 22.58
N PRO A 399 -30.26 -1.63 22.79
CA PRO A 399 -31.21 -2.68 23.17
C PRO A 399 -31.55 -3.61 22.00
N ILE A 400 -31.27 -3.19 20.75
CA ILE A 400 -31.61 -3.92 19.54
C ILE A 400 -30.43 -4.83 19.16
N LYS A 401 -30.65 -6.14 19.23
CA LYS A 401 -29.59 -7.13 18.96
C LYS A 401 -29.45 -7.48 17.48
N GLU A 402 -30.55 -7.45 16.73
CA GLU A 402 -30.59 -7.88 15.33
C GLU A 402 -30.98 -6.73 14.41
N GLY A 403 -30.25 -6.59 13.30
CA GLY A 403 -30.60 -5.66 12.22
C GLY A 403 -31.88 -6.07 11.49
N TRP A 404 -32.48 -5.11 10.79
CA TRP A 404 -33.64 -5.35 9.93
C TRP A 404 -33.29 -6.00 8.60
N ASN A 405 -32.00 -6.12 8.28
CA ASN A 405 -31.50 -6.78 7.08
C ASN A 405 -30.64 -8.00 7.43
N ASN A 406 -31.08 -9.17 6.97
CA ASN A 406 -30.33 -10.42 7.07
C ASN A 406 -30.09 -11.02 5.68
N ARG A 407 -28.89 -10.80 5.14
CA ARG A 407 -28.47 -11.28 3.81
C ARG A 407 -29.44 -10.86 2.68
N GLY A 408 -30.02 -9.66 2.78
CA GLY A 408 -30.97 -9.12 1.82
C GLY A 408 -32.44 -9.43 2.13
N ASN A 409 -32.74 -10.31 3.09
CA ASN A 409 -34.10 -10.45 3.61
C ASN A 409 -34.38 -9.33 4.61
N MET A 410 -35.48 -8.63 4.40
CA MET A 410 -35.85 -7.47 5.22
C MET A 410 -36.95 -7.83 6.21
N THR A 411 -36.69 -7.66 7.50
CA THR A 411 -37.70 -7.76 8.56
C THR A 411 -38.25 -6.36 8.83
N CYS A 412 -39.54 -6.15 8.58
CA CYS A 412 -40.18 -4.85 8.80
C CYS A 412 -40.40 -4.59 10.30
N PRO A 413 -39.86 -3.51 10.88
CA PRO A 413 -40.03 -3.23 12.31
C PRO A 413 -41.44 -2.72 12.65
N CYS A 414 -42.21 -2.25 11.67
CA CYS A 414 -43.57 -1.75 11.86
C CYS A 414 -44.62 -2.87 11.99
N CYS A 415 -44.45 -3.98 11.26
CA CYS A 415 -45.46 -5.05 11.20
C CYS A 415 -44.89 -6.48 11.38
N GLY A 416 -43.57 -6.63 11.57
CA GLY A 416 -42.90 -7.92 11.72
C GLY A 416 -42.81 -8.78 10.45
N SER A 417 -43.41 -8.36 9.34
CA SER A 417 -43.42 -9.13 8.09
C SER A 417 -42.03 -9.19 7.45
N ILE A 418 -41.68 -10.34 6.88
CA ILE A 418 -40.44 -10.55 6.14
C ILE A 418 -40.69 -10.29 4.65
N THR A 419 -39.95 -9.36 4.08
CA THR A 419 -39.85 -9.18 2.63
C THR A 419 -38.62 -9.96 2.14
N ALA A 420 -38.87 -11.01 1.35
CA ALA A 420 -37.82 -11.91 0.88
C ALA A 420 -36.82 -11.20 -0.04
N VAL A 421 -35.57 -11.66 -0.04
CA VAL A 421 -34.46 -11.07 -0.81
C VAL A 421 -34.76 -10.87 -2.30
N ASP A 422 -35.51 -11.78 -2.92
CA ASP A 422 -35.84 -11.65 -4.34
C ASP A 422 -36.83 -10.50 -4.60
N GLN A 423 -37.79 -10.27 -3.69
CA GLN A 423 -38.68 -9.12 -3.76
C GLN A 423 -37.92 -7.81 -3.52
N VAL A 424 -36.98 -7.81 -2.56
CA VAL A 424 -36.10 -6.66 -2.33
C VAL A 424 -35.27 -6.37 -3.59
N LYS A 425 -34.62 -7.36 -4.19
CA LYS A 425 -33.86 -7.21 -5.44
C LYS A 425 -34.71 -6.65 -6.59
N LEU A 426 -35.97 -7.07 -6.72
CA LEU A 426 -36.88 -6.51 -7.72
C LEU A 426 -37.09 -5.01 -7.53
N GLN A 427 -37.22 -4.54 -6.28
CA GLN A 427 -37.35 -3.11 -5.97
C GLN A 427 -36.09 -2.32 -6.35
N PHE A 428 -34.90 -2.86 -6.04
CA PHE A 428 -33.63 -2.24 -6.43
C PHE A 428 -33.47 -2.17 -7.96
N LYS A 429 -33.74 -3.27 -8.67
CA LYS A 429 -33.70 -3.31 -10.14
C LYS A 429 -34.71 -2.37 -10.79
N ALA A 430 -35.89 -2.24 -10.20
CA ALA A 430 -36.92 -1.29 -10.63
C ALA A 430 -36.60 0.17 -10.24
N LYS A 431 -35.51 0.41 -9.51
CA LYS A 431 -35.09 1.72 -8.98
C LYS A 431 -36.17 2.40 -8.13
N THR A 432 -36.96 1.61 -7.39
CA THR A 432 -37.98 2.11 -6.46
C THR A 432 -37.46 2.26 -5.02
N SER A 433 -36.30 1.65 -4.71
CA SER A 433 -35.58 1.86 -3.46
C SER A 433 -35.02 3.27 -3.35
N LYS A 434 -34.97 3.84 -2.15
CA LYS A 434 -34.36 5.16 -1.88
C LYS A 434 -33.15 5.02 -0.96
N GLU A 435 -32.54 6.14 -0.62
CA GLU A 435 -31.46 6.24 0.35
C GLU A 435 -31.86 7.26 1.44
N ALA A 436 -31.63 6.89 2.70
CA ALA A 436 -31.93 7.71 3.87
C ALA A 436 -30.62 8.07 4.59
N LEU A 437 -30.38 9.37 4.80
CA LEU A 437 -29.29 9.84 5.65
C LEU A 437 -29.70 9.63 7.10
N LEU A 438 -28.93 8.85 7.86
CA LEU A 438 -29.29 8.47 9.22
C LEU A 438 -28.44 9.17 10.28
N ALA A 439 -27.19 9.51 9.96
CA ALA A 439 -26.30 10.23 10.87
C ALA A 439 -25.24 11.01 10.11
N ILE A 440 -24.75 12.08 10.74
CA ILE A 440 -23.53 12.79 10.35
C ILE A 440 -22.48 12.52 11.43
N ILE A 441 -21.29 12.13 11.01
CA ILE A 441 -20.18 11.82 11.89
C ILE A 441 -19.12 12.89 11.67
N SER A 442 -18.83 13.71 12.68
CA SER A 442 -17.87 14.82 12.61
C SER A 442 -16.68 14.60 13.53
N GLU A 443 -15.53 15.21 13.22
CA GLU A 443 -14.35 15.20 14.09
C GLU A 443 -14.38 16.43 15.00
N THR A 444 -14.18 16.24 16.30
CA THR A 444 -14.02 17.34 17.28
C THR A 444 -12.73 17.13 18.06
N ASN A 445 -12.33 18.15 18.84
CA ASN A 445 -11.16 18.07 19.72
C ASN A 445 -11.25 16.94 20.77
N SER A 446 -12.45 16.44 21.09
CA SER A 446 -12.70 15.38 22.07
C SER A 446 -13.00 14.01 21.44
N GLY A 447 -12.84 13.88 20.11
CA GLY A 447 -13.08 12.65 19.35
C GLY A 447 -14.22 12.83 18.35
N LYS A 448 -14.88 11.72 17.97
CA LYS A 448 -15.95 11.79 16.96
C LYS A 448 -17.28 12.21 17.57
N LEU A 449 -18.00 13.14 16.94
CA LEU A 449 -19.37 13.46 17.28
C LEU A 449 -20.32 12.75 16.32
N TYR A 450 -21.46 12.31 16.82
CA TYR A 450 -22.51 11.64 16.04
C TYR A 450 -23.80 12.47 16.19
N SER A 451 -24.32 13.02 15.10
CA SER A 451 -25.54 13.85 15.10
C SER A 451 -26.59 13.33 14.12
N SER A 452 -27.86 13.52 14.47
CA SER A 452 -28.97 13.30 13.54
C SER A 452 -28.93 14.39 12.46
N PRO A 453 -29.20 14.04 11.19
CA PRO A 453 -29.11 14.99 10.09
C PRO A 453 -30.24 16.03 10.15
N THR A 454 -29.91 17.29 9.93
CA THR A 454 -30.88 18.36 9.70
C THR A 454 -31.00 18.68 8.20
N LYS A 455 -32.09 19.36 7.80
CA LYS A 455 -32.39 19.63 6.37
C LYS A 455 -31.30 20.43 5.63
N ASN A 456 -30.42 21.14 6.33
CA ASN A 456 -29.46 22.06 5.71
C ASN A 456 -28.02 21.51 5.61
N GLU A 457 -27.72 20.35 6.20
CA GLU A 457 -26.33 19.85 6.33
C GLU A 457 -25.88 18.95 5.17
N TYR A 458 -26.82 18.53 4.31
CA TYR A 458 -26.53 17.78 3.09
C TYR A 458 -26.84 18.64 1.87
N GLN A 459 -25.85 18.81 1.00
CA GLN A 459 -25.92 19.64 -0.20
C GLN A 459 -25.73 18.75 -1.43
N GLU A 460 -26.69 18.76 -2.34
CA GLU A 460 -26.63 18.03 -3.61
C GLU A 460 -25.86 18.83 -4.67
N PRO A 461 -25.04 18.17 -5.52
CA PRO A 461 -24.40 18.86 -6.64
C PRO A 461 -25.42 19.15 -7.76
N PRO A 462 -25.10 20.08 -8.68
CA PRO A 462 -25.90 20.29 -9.89
C PRO A 462 -25.94 19.02 -10.77
N ALA A 463 -27.14 18.48 -11.00
CA ALA A 463 -27.34 17.20 -11.70
C ALA A 463 -26.80 17.18 -13.15
N GLU A 464 -26.80 18.32 -13.84
CA GLU A 464 -26.42 18.45 -15.26
C GLU A 464 -24.92 18.21 -15.52
N ASN A 465 -24.09 18.22 -14.47
CA ASN A 465 -22.63 18.18 -14.58
C ASN A 465 -22.01 16.84 -14.15
N ILE A 466 -22.83 15.81 -13.95
CA ILE A 466 -22.38 14.51 -13.46
C ILE A 466 -22.08 13.59 -14.64
N ASP A 467 -20.79 13.31 -14.85
CA ASP A 467 -20.31 12.34 -15.81
C ASP A 467 -20.13 10.99 -15.12
N LYS A 468 -20.90 10.01 -15.56
CA LYS A 468 -21.01 8.70 -14.90
C LYS A 468 -20.32 7.64 -15.76
N PRO A 469 -19.31 6.92 -15.23
CA PRO A 469 -18.68 5.81 -15.94
C PRO A 469 -19.70 4.75 -16.38
N THR A 470 -19.69 4.40 -17.66
CA THR A 470 -20.70 3.53 -18.31
C THR A 470 -20.24 2.10 -18.53
N ASP A 471 -18.98 1.78 -18.22
CA ASP A 471 -18.45 0.42 -18.32
C ASP A 471 -19.27 -0.56 -17.47
N ARG A 472 -19.71 -1.66 -18.11
CA ARG A 472 -20.50 -2.70 -17.45
C ARG A 472 -19.62 -3.55 -16.53
N MET A 473 -20.16 -3.89 -15.37
CA MET A 473 -19.56 -4.89 -14.49
C MET A 473 -19.71 -6.29 -15.08
N ALA A 474 -18.75 -7.17 -14.80
CA ALA A 474 -18.80 -8.56 -15.21
C ALA A 474 -19.97 -9.30 -14.52
N VAL A 475 -20.90 -9.84 -15.32
CA VAL A 475 -22.12 -10.51 -14.83
C VAL A 475 -21.89 -12.00 -14.54
N GLU A 476 -20.88 -12.60 -15.18
CA GLU A 476 -20.61 -14.05 -15.12
C GLU A 476 -19.96 -14.50 -13.80
N ASN A 477 -19.34 -13.57 -13.06
CA ASN A 477 -18.67 -13.85 -11.78
C ASN A 477 -19.56 -13.53 -10.57
N ASN A 478 -20.74 -14.14 -10.52
CA ASN A 478 -21.78 -13.85 -9.53
C ASN A 478 -21.38 -14.11 -8.06
N ARG A 479 -20.32 -14.88 -7.80
CA ARG A 479 -19.79 -15.15 -6.46
C ARG A 479 -19.02 -13.97 -5.91
N ASN A 480 -18.27 -13.27 -6.76
CA ASN A 480 -17.37 -12.19 -6.36
C ASN A 480 -17.90 -10.79 -6.76
N PHE A 481 -18.82 -10.72 -7.72
CA PHE A 481 -19.47 -9.49 -8.20
C PHE A 481 -20.98 -9.71 -8.28
N ASN A 482 -21.64 -9.73 -7.12
CA ASN A 482 -23.09 -9.96 -7.06
C ASN A 482 -23.92 -8.67 -7.20
N THR A 483 -23.27 -7.51 -7.32
CA THR A 483 -23.88 -6.19 -7.44
C THR A 483 -24.80 -6.02 -8.66
N PRO A 484 -24.55 -6.62 -9.85
CA PRO A 484 -25.52 -6.58 -10.96
C PRO A 484 -26.84 -7.25 -10.61
N GLY A 485 -26.83 -8.24 -9.71
CA GLY A 485 -28.04 -8.87 -9.17
C GLY A 485 -28.94 -7.90 -8.38
N TRP A 486 -28.42 -6.72 -8.02
CA TRP A 486 -29.09 -5.64 -7.31
C TRP A 486 -29.35 -4.40 -8.19
N GLY A 487 -29.18 -4.50 -9.51
CA GLY A 487 -29.39 -3.36 -10.41
C GLY A 487 -28.22 -2.35 -10.47
N ILE A 488 -27.07 -2.70 -9.90
CA ILE A 488 -25.80 -1.97 -10.02
C ILE A 488 -25.03 -2.63 -11.17
N GLU A 489 -25.26 -2.17 -12.39
CA GLU A 489 -24.81 -2.86 -13.61
C GLU A 489 -23.53 -2.25 -14.21
N ILE A 490 -23.27 -0.97 -13.93
CA ILE A 490 -22.10 -0.23 -14.44
C ILE A 490 -21.25 0.28 -13.27
N TYR A 491 -19.94 0.44 -13.47
CA TYR A 491 -19.03 0.88 -12.40
C TYR A 491 -19.42 2.24 -11.79
N GLY A 492 -20.00 3.14 -12.58
CA GLY A 492 -20.53 4.41 -12.07
C GLY A 492 -21.66 4.26 -11.05
N ASP A 493 -22.41 3.15 -11.03
CA ASP A 493 -23.48 2.89 -10.05
C ASP A 493 -22.95 2.66 -8.61
N MET A 494 -21.64 2.47 -8.44
CA MET A 494 -21.00 2.33 -7.12
C MET A 494 -20.85 3.65 -6.35
N PHE A 495 -21.30 4.76 -6.93
CA PHE A 495 -21.08 6.10 -6.40
C PHE A 495 -22.39 6.87 -6.37
N SER A 496 -22.58 7.71 -5.35
CA SER A 496 -23.62 8.72 -5.38
C SER A 496 -23.25 9.86 -6.33
N ASN A 497 -24.25 10.66 -6.69
CA ASN A 497 -24.06 11.86 -7.51
C ASN A 497 -23.03 12.83 -6.91
N ARG A 498 -23.09 13.06 -5.60
CA ARG A 498 -22.13 13.90 -4.86
C ARG A 498 -20.71 13.35 -4.90
N GLN A 499 -20.54 12.03 -4.77
CA GLN A 499 -19.25 11.36 -4.85
C GLN A 499 -18.63 11.48 -6.26
N LEU A 500 -19.42 11.23 -7.31
CA LEU A 500 -18.97 11.39 -8.71
C LEU A 500 -18.54 12.83 -8.99
N TYR A 501 -19.37 13.80 -8.61
CA TYR A 501 -19.08 15.22 -8.84
C TYR A 501 -17.78 15.67 -8.15
N MET A 502 -17.54 15.20 -6.92
CA MET A 502 -16.30 15.45 -6.20
C MET A 502 -15.08 14.83 -6.91
N LEU A 503 -15.17 13.57 -7.36
CA LEU A 503 -14.07 12.90 -8.08
C LEU A 503 -13.78 13.56 -9.42
N GLN A 504 -14.81 14.01 -10.14
CA GLN A 504 -14.67 14.79 -11.37
C GLN A 504 -13.93 16.11 -11.12
N ALA A 505 -14.20 16.80 -10.01
CA ALA A 505 -13.48 18.01 -9.63
C ALA A 505 -11.98 17.75 -9.39
N PHE A 506 -11.61 16.65 -8.73
CA PHE A 506 -10.19 16.24 -8.62
C PHE A 506 -9.55 16.01 -9.99
N ILE A 507 -10.22 15.31 -10.91
CA ILE A 507 -9.69 15.01 -12.26
C ILE A 507 -9.53 16.30 -13.07
N LYS A 508 -10.52 17.20 -12.99
CA LYS A 508 -10.50 18.52 -13.63
C LYS A 508 -9.35 19.37 -13.10
N ASN A 509 -9.19 19.47 -11.79
CA ASN A 509 -8.15 20.27 -11.16
C ASN A 509 -6.74 19.67 -11.39
N LEU A 510 -6.60 18.35 -11.44
CA LEU A 510 -5.36 17.70 -11.87
C LEU A 510 -5.01 18.10 -13.32
N SER A 511 -6.01 18.13 -14.20
CA SER A 511 -5.82 18.54 -15.60
C SER A 511 -5.43 20.02 -15.72
N PHE A 512 -5.94 20.89 -14.83
CA PHE A 512 -5.51 22.28 -14.74
C PHE A 512 -4.07 22.40 -14.22
N LEU A 513 -3.75 21.71 -13.12
CA LEU A 513 -2.41 21.67 -12.54
C LEU A 513 -1.35 21.27 -13.58
N LYS A 514 -1.64 20.24 -14.38
CA LYS A 514 -0.78 19.78 -15.48
C LYS A 514 -0.44 20.86 -16.52
N LYS A 515 -1.31 21.85 -16.74
CA LYS A 515 -1.05 22.94 -17.71
C LYS A 515 -0.03 23.95 -17.19
N GLY A 516 0.10 24.07 -15.88
CA GLY A 516 1.03 25.01 -15.23
C GLY A 516 2.44 24.46 -15.01
N ILE A 517 2.68 23.18 -15.34
CA ILE A 517 3.93 22.48 -15.06
C ILE A 517 4.48 21.92 -16.39
N GLU A 518 5.78 22.12 -16.63
CA GLU A 518 6.44 21.60 -17.82
C GLU A 518 6.36 20.06 -17.90
N SER A 519 6.05 19.55 -19.09
CA SER A 519 5.95 18.10 -19.31
C SER A 519 7.34 17.49 -19.51
N THR A 520 7.75 16.66 -18.57
CA THR A 520 9.01 15.92 -18.56
C THR A 520 8.75 14.49 -18.10
N LEU A 521 9.72 13.59 -18.26
CA LEU A 521 9.61 12.24 -17.69
C LEU A 521 9.46 12.26 -16.16
N TYR A 522 10.05 13.24 -15.49
CA TYR A 522 9.89 13.44 -14.05
C TYR A 522 8.45 13.84 -13.70
N THR A 523 7.89 14.83 -14.40
CA THR A 523 6.53 15.30 -14.10
C THR A 523 5.48 14.26 -14.50
N GLN A 524 5.74 13.39 -15.48
CA GLN A 524 4.93 12.19 -15.73
C GLN A 524 4.90 11.23 -14.54
N ALA A 525 6.04 10.99 -13.87
CA ALA A 525 6.09 10.19 -12.65
C ALA A 525 5.26 10.84 -11.53
N LEU A 526 5.42 12.15 -11.30
CA LEU A 526 4.62 12.92 -10.36
C LEU A 526 3.11 12.79 -10.64
N TYR A 527 2.68 13.00 -11.88
CA TYR A 527 1.28 12.87 -12.27
C TYR A 527 0.74 11.46 -12.07
N THR A 528 1.60 10.44 -12.22
CA THR A 528 1.23 9.06 -11.95
C THR A 528 0.93 8.85 -10.47
N TYR A 529 1.73 9.39 -9.56
CA TYR A 529 1.44 9.34 -8.12
C TYR A 529 0.19 10.13 -7.74
N LEU A 530 -0.03 11.31 -8.32
CA LEU A 530 -1.27 12.08 -8.10
C LEU A 530 -2.50 11.31 -8.61
N ALA A 531 -2.39 10.61 -9.74
CA ALA A 531 -3.46 9.76 -10.24
C ALA A 531 -3.71 8.54 -9.34
N ILE A 532 -2.64 7.89 -8.83
CA ILE A 532 -2.74 6.82 -7.84
C ILE A 532 -3.42 7.34 -6.57
N TRP A 533 -3.07 8.53 -6.10
CA TRP A 533 -3.68 9.17 -4.93
C TRP A 533 -5.18 9.41 -5.13
N ILE A 534 -5.60 9.98 -6.26
CA ILE A 534 -7.02 10.14 -6.60
C ILE A 534 -7.72 8.77 -6.66
N ASN A 535 -7.07 7.75 -7.21
CA ASN A 535 -7.62 6.40 -7.20
C ASN A 535 -7.83 5.89 -5.77
N ARG A 536 -6.87 6.10 -4.85
CA ARG A 536 -7.06 5.75 -3.43
C ARG A 536 -8.24 6.48 -2.81
N ILE A 537 -8.44 7.76 -3.11
CA ILE A 537 -9.61 8.54 -2.66
C ILE A 537 -10.91 7.90 -3.16
N SER A 538 -10.99 7.53 -4.45
CA SER A 538 -12.19 6.92 -5.03
C SER A 538 -12.62 5.64 -4.32
N VAL A 539 -11.67 4.86 -3.81
CA VAL A 539 -11.92 3.57 -3.17
C VAL A 539 -12.47 3.71 -1.74
N VAL A 540 -12.18 4.82 -1.07
CA VAL A 540 -12.79 5.15 0.23
C VAL A 540 -14.04 6.02 0.09
N ASN A 541 -14.25 6.62 -1.09
CA ASN A 541 -15.37 7.47 -1.43
C ASN A 541 -16.35 6.77 -2.40
N THR A 542 -16.94 5.67 -1.96
CA THR A 542 -17.90 4.88 -2.73
C THR A 542 -19.11 4.53 -1.87
N SER A 543 -20.28 4.39 -2.49
CA SER A 543 -21.52 3.96 -1.84
C SER A 543 -21.53 2.44 -1.51
N LEU A 544 -20.43 1.74 -1.82
CA LEU A 544 -20.17 0.35 -1.45
C LEU A 544 -19.10 0.17 -0.35
N GLY A 545 -18.68 1.27 0.28
CA GLY A 545 -17.83 1.26 1.47
C GLY A 545 -18.58 0.76 2.71
N ARG A 546 -17.85 0.54 3.81
CA ARG A 546 -18.44 0.15 5.10
C ARG A 546 -17.88 0.97 6.24
N TRP A 547 -18.71 1.22 7.25
CA TRP A 547 -18.27 1.77 8.51
C TRP A 547 -17.87 0.63 9.45
N ILE A 548 -16.74 0.78 10.14
CA ILE A 548 -16.26 -0.19 11.14
C ILE A 548 -16.43 0.44 12.52
N ASP A 549 -17.55 0.13 13.18
CA ASP A 549 -17.95 0.66 14.49
C ASP A 549 -16.94 0.38 15.61
N ALA A 550 -16.24 -0.77 15.55
CA ALA A 550 -15.23 -1.14 16.53
C ALA A 550 -13.94 -0.30 16.47
N ARG A 551 -13.73 0.46 15.38
CA ARG A 551 -12.57 1.35 15.19
C ARG A 551 -12.97 2.78 14.84
N GLU A 552 -14.25 3.00 14.57
CA GLU A 552 -14.81 4.23 14.05
C GLU A 552 -14.08 4.68 12.76
N THR A 553 -13.87 3.76 11.82
CA THR A 553 -13.13 4.01 10.55
C THR A 553 -13.90 3.57 9.32
N ILE A 554 -13.59 4.18 8.17
CA ILE A 554 -14.11 3.78 6.87
C ILE A 554 -13.30 2.60 6.33
N ALA A 555 -14.00 1.64 5.75
CA ALA A 555 -13.46 0.44 5.12
C ALA A 555 -13.84 0.39 3.64
N THR A 556 -12.86 0.08 2.79
CA THR A 556 -13.03 -0.03 1.34
C THR A 556 -13.88 -1.25 0.95
N PRO A 557 -14.47 -1.28 -0.27
CA PRO A 557 -15.19 -2.45 -0.78
C PRO A 557 -14.28 -3.68 -0.99
N PHE A 558 -12.95 -3.52 -1.00
CA PHE A 558 -11.98 -4.58 -1.32
C PHE A 558 -11.45 -5.37 -0.11
N ASN A 559 -12.14 -5.33 1.03
CA ASN A 559 -11.75 -6.13 2.19
C ASN A 559 -11.92 -7.65 2.00
N ARG A 560 -12.58 -8.06 0.92
CA ARG A 560 -12.76 -9.45 0.50
C ARG A 560 -12.38 -9.54 -0.98
N GLN A 561 -12.17 -10.76 -1.48
CA GLN A 561 -12.01 -11.04 -2.91
C GLN A 561 -13.34 -10.91 -3.67
N ALA A 562 -14.15 -9.92 -3.33
CA ALA A 562 -15.48 -9.67 -3.86
C ALA A 562 -15.92 -8.22 -3.59
N ILE A 563 -16.64 -7.61 -4.53
CA ILE A 563 -17.43 -6.39 -4.30
C ILE A 563 -18.84 -6.85 -3.95
N ALA A 564 -19.16 -6.86 -2.66
CA ALA A 564 -20.46 -7.27 -2.16
C ALA A 564 -21.42 -6.08 -2.10
N MET A 565 -22.71 -6.35 -2.31
CA MET A 565 -23.76 -5.39 -1.97
C MET A 565 -23.70 -5.03 -0.48
N VAL A 566 -23.71 -3.74 -0.18
CA VAL A 566 -23.91 -3.18 1.15
C VAL A 566 -25.18 -2.35 1.14
N PHE A 567 -25.84 -2.27 2.28
CA PHE A 567 -27.13 -1.61 2.38
C PHE A 567 -27.05 -0.33 3.19
N ASP A 568 -26.06 -0.26 4.09
CA ASP A 568 -25.66 0.92 4.82
C ASP A 568 -24.18 1.22 4.53
N TYR A 569 -23.87 2.50 4.31
CA TYR A 569 -22.53 2.92 3.90
C TYR A 569 -22.18 4.31 4.42
N PRO A 570 -20.91 4.55 4.77
CA PRO A 570 -20.40 5.90 5.02
C PRO A 570 -19.98 6.56 3.70
N GLU A 571 -20.58 7.69 3.37
CA GLU A 571 -20.01 8.60 2.37
C GLU A 571 -18.94 9.45 3.04
N SER A 572 -17.67 9.23 2.68
CA SER A 572 -16.53 9.97 3.23
C SER A 572 -16.49 11.42 2.77
N ASN A 573 -16.00 12.33 3.63
CA ASN A 573 -15.55 13.66 3.25
C ASN A 573 -14.04 13.66 2.95
N PRO A 574 -13.60 13.87 1.70
CA PRO A 574 -12.17 13.94 1.36
C PRO A 574 -11.42 15.08 2.04
N PHE A 575 -12.11 16.16 2.44
CA PHE A 575 -11.52 17.40 2.98
C PHE A 575 -11.41 17.41 4.52
N CYS A 576 -11.77 16.31 5.19
CA CYS A 576 -11.52 16.16 6.62
C CYS A 576 -10.06 15.74 6.89
N THR A 577 -9.67 15.65 8.16
CA THR A 577 -8.33 15.23 8.60
C THR A 577 -8.26 13.78 9.09
N SER A 578 -9.37 13.06 9.03
CA SER A 578 -9.54 11.75 9.67
C SER A 578 -9.57 10.60 8.67
N SER A 579 -10.11 9.45 9.11
CA SER A 579 -10.27 8.23 8.33
C SER A 579 -11.01 8.48 7.01
N GLY A 580 -10.42 8.03 5.89
CA GLY A 580 -11.00 8.14 4.55
C GLY A 580 -10.77 9.49 3.87
N SER A 581 -10.14 10.46 4.55
CA SER A 581 -9.75 11.72 3.92
C SER A 581 -8.71 11.55 2.81
N ALA A 582 -8.65 12.56 1.94
CA ALA A 582 -7.62 12.66 0.91
C ALA A 582 -6.22 12.76 1.52
N SER A 583 -6.06 13.55 2.58
CA SER A 583 -4.80 13.66 3.33
C SER A 583 -4.37 12.32 3.93
N ASN A 584 -5.29 11.56 4.53
CA ASN A 584 -4.97 10.21 5.02
C ASN A 584 -4.62 9.25 3.88
N GLN A 585 -5.25 9.36 2.70
CA GLN A 585 -4.86 8.52 1.56
C GLN A 585 -3.46 8.81 1.03
N LEU A 586 -2.96 10.04 1.24
CA LEU A 586 -1.62 10.46 0.84
C LEU A 586 -0.52 9.79 1.68
N GLU A 587 -0.76 9.56 2.98
CA GLU A 587 0.21 8.92 3.89
C GLU A 587 0.62 7.49 3.49
N TRP A 588 -0.16 6.85 2.61
CA TRP A 588 0.11 5.49 2.13
C TRP A 588 1.01 5.42 0.89
N ILE A 589 1.24 6.57 0.25
CA ILE A 589 2.06 6.76 -0.95
C ILE A 589 3.43 7.27 -0.51
#